data_AF-A0A2X1KZJ4-F1
#
_entry.id   AF-A0A2X1KZJ4-F1
#
_cell.length_a   1.000
_cell.length_b   1.000
_cell.length_c   1.000
_cell.angle_alpha   90.00
_cell.angle_beta   90.00
_cell.angle_gamma   90.00
#
_symmetry.space_group_name_H-M   'P 1'
#
loop_
_entity.id
_entity.type
_entity.pdbx_description
1 polymer ?
#
loop_
_entity_poly.entity_id
_entity_poly.type
_entity_poly.pdbx_seq_one_letter_code
_entity_poly.pdbx_strand_id
1 'polypeptide(L)' 'MLPKGVRCPMELSTYFRINAEKTGQFERTILVADEDSYVSYIEGCSAPVRDRLSVTRRQWWKSSSIKNAAR' A
#
# COMPACT_ATOMS: atom_id res chain seq x y z
N MET A 1 -3.87 -7.99 -10.42
CA MET A 1 -4.40 -9.35 -10.16
C MET A 1 -3.24 -10.32 -10.28
N LEU A 2 -3.07 -11.25 -9.34
CA LEU A 2 -2.05 -12.31 -9.41
C LEU A 2 -2.70 -13.64 -9.85
N PRO A 3 -2.15 -14.35 -10.85
CA PRO A 3 -2.66 -15.66 -11.27
C PRO A 3 -2.43 -16.75 -10.23
N LYS A 4 -3.19 -17.86 -10.33
CA LYS A 4 -3.04 -19.04 -9.44
C LYS A 4 -1.61 -19.58 -9.46
N GLY A 5 -1.10 -19.93 -8.27
CA GLY A 5 0.24 -20.50 -8.10
C GLY A 5 1.41 -19.55 -8.43
N VAL A 6 1.14 -18.29 -8.79
CA VAL A 6 2.20 -17.33 -9.12
C VAL A 6 2.68 -16.65 -7.85
N ARG A 7 3.97 -16.83 -7.58
CA ARG A 7 4.70 -16.06 -6.58
C ARG A 7 5.31 -14.83 -7.24
N CYS A 8 4.90 -13.65 -6.80
CA CYS A 8 5.55 -12.42 -7.26
C CYS A 8 7.02 -12.42 -6.76
N PRO A 9 8.01 -12.36 -7.66
CA PRO A 9 9.42 -12.40 -7.27
C PRO A 9 9.91 -11.08 -6.65
N MET A 10 9.11 -10.02 -6.74
CA MET A 10 9.42 -8.69 -6.24
C MET A 10 8.30 -8.18 -5.34
N GLU A 11 8.67 -7.30 -4.40
CA GLU A 11 7.69 -6.62 -3.55
C GLU A 11 7.06 -5.46 -4.32
N LEU A 12 5.73 -5.39 -4.32
CA LEU A 12 5.01 -4.27 -4.90
C LEU A 12 5.07 -3.10 -3.92
N SER A 13 5.84 -2.06 -4.24
CA SER A 13 5.92 -0.85 -3.43
C SER A 13 5.15 0.29 -4.09
N THR A 14 4.16 0.83 -3.40
CA THR A 14 3.51 2.08 -3.80
C THR A 14 3.92 3.17 -2.82
N TYR A 15 4.65 4.17 -3.31
CA TYR A 15 5.10 5.31 -2.53
C TYR A 15 4.41 6.59 -3.01
N PHE A 16 3.69 7.24 -2.11
CA PHE A 16 3.00 8.50 -2.41
C PHE A 16 3.72 9.68 -1.75
N ARG A 17 4.03 10.68 -2.56
CA ARG A 17 4.59 11.96 -2.10
C ARG A 17 3.49 13.02 -2.10
N ILE A 18 3.06 13.41 -0.90
CA ILE A 18 2.03 14.44 -0.75
C ILE A 18 2.70 15.81 -0.78
N ASN A 19 2.55 16.54 -1.89
CA ASN A 19 3.06 17.91 -2.04
C ASN A 19 1.97 18.99 -1.86
N ALA A 20 0.68 18.62 -1.84
CA ALA A 20 -0.44 19.57 -1.82
C ALA A 20 -1.17 19.58 -0.45
N GLU A 21 -1.40 20.79 0.09
CA GLU A 21 -1.80 21.03 1.49
C GLU A 21 -3.30 20.83 1.78
N LYS A 22 -4.15 20.68 0.75
CA LYS A 22 -5.62 20.65 0.91
C LYS A 22 -6.34 19.50 0.19
N THR A 23 -5.60 18.54 -0.35
CA THR A 23 -6.19 17.39 -1.04
C THR A 23 -6.29 16.23 -0.06
N GLY A 24 -7.50 15.85 0.34
CA GLY A 24 -7.71 14.59 1.05
C GLY A 24 -7.46 13.43 0.08
N GLN A 25 -6.31 12.78 0.17
CA GLN A 25 -6.04 11.56 -0.57
C GLN A 25 -6.80 10.41 0.09
N PHE A 26 -8.03 10.18 -0.37
CA PHE A 26 -8.73 8.93 -0.13
C PHE A 26 -8.31 7.94 -1.21
N GLU A 27 -7.21 7.24 -0.94
CA GLU A 27 -6.66 6.23 -1.84
C GLU A 27 -7.09 4.84 -1.34
N ARG A 28 -7.59 4.00 -2.26
CA ARG A 28 -7.98 2.63 -1.96
C ARG A 28 -7.34 1.69 -2.97
N THR A 29 -6.31 0.98 -2.53
CA THR A 29 -5.72 -0.12 -3.30
C THR A 29 -6.53 -1.39 -3.09
N ILE A 30 -6.99 -2.02 -4.19
CA ILE A 30 -7.58 -3.36 -4.16
C ILE A 30 -6.57 -4.34 -4.74
N LEU A 31 -6.14 -5.30 -3.92
CA LEU A 31 -5.24 -6.36 -4.33
C LEU A 31 -6.02 -7.67 -4.41
N VAL A 32 -6.03 -8.30 -5.59
CA VAL A 32 -6.69 -9.59 -5.84
C VAL A 32 -5.60 -10.63 -6.11
N ALA A 33 -5.54 -11.63 -5.24
CA ALA A 33 -4.57 -12.71 -5.24
C ALA A 33 -5.33 -14.05 -5.33
N ASP A 34 -5.10 -14.81 -6.39
CA ASP A 34 -5.79 -16.08 -6.63
C ASP A 34 -5.18 -17.21 -5.76
N GLU A 35 -5.75 -18.42 -5.79
CA GLU A 35 -5.29 -19.57 -4.99
C GLU A 35 -3.79 -19.89 -5.17
N ASP A 36 -3.12 -20.24 -4.07
CA ASP A 36 -1.68 -20.51 -3.98
C ASP A 36 -0.77 -19.38 -4.48
N SER A 37 -1.29 -18.16 -4.62
CA SER A 37 -0.48 -16.99 -4.97
C SER A 37 0.13 -16.32 -3.74
N TYR A 38 1.29 -15.71 -3.95
CA TYR A 38 2.02 -14.96 -2.93
C TYR A 38 2.44 -13.60 -3.45
N VAL A 39 2.18 -12.56 -2.64
CA VAL A 39 2.60 -11.20 -2.91
C VAL A 39 2.94 -10.45 -1.62
N SER A 40 4.04 -9.71 -1.66
CA SER A 40 4.38 -8.72 -0.64
C SER A 40 4.03 -7.33 -1.18
N TYR A 41 3.17 -6.61 -0.48
CA TYR A 41 2.75 -5.26 -0.82
C TYR A 41 3.21 -4.29 0.27
N ILE A 42 3.87 -3.22 -0.14
CA ILE A 42 4.36 -2.17 0.72
C ILE A 42 3.73 -0.85 0.27
N GLU A 43 3.05 -0.18 1.19
CA GLU A 43 2.46 1.13 0.96
C GLU A 43 3.07 2.14 1.92
N GLY A 44 3.63 3.20 1.36
CA GLY A 44 4.27 4.27 2.10
C GLY A 44 3.74 5.63 1.68
N CYS A 45 3.51 6.50 2.64
CA CYS A 45 3.21 7.90 2.36
C CYS A 45 4.16 8.81 3.14
N SER A 46 4.68 9.84 2.49
CA SER A 46 5.43 10.90 3.14
C SER A 46 4.75 12.24 2.90
N ALA A 47 4.39 12.91 4.00
CA ALA A 47 3.78 14.23 4.01
C ALA A 47 4.63 15.18 4.88
N PRO A 48 4.81 16.45 4.47
CA PRO A 48 5.52 17.44 5.29
C PRO A 48 4.73 17.74 6.56
N VAL A 49 5.40 17.68 7.72
CA VAL A 49 4.81 18.04 9.02
C VAL A 49 4.66 19.56 9.06
N ARG A 50 3.43 20.04 9.26
CA ARG A 50 3.12 21.46 9.51
C ARG A 50 2.36 21.56 10.83
N ASP A 51 2.93 22.25 11.81
CA ASP A 51 2.46 22.32 13.21
C ASP A 51 1.05 22.91 13.40
N ARG A 52 0.45 23.52 12.38
CA ARG A 52 -0.74 24.36 12.54
C ARG A 52 -2.08 23.67 12.25
N LEU A 53 -2.08 22.49 11.62
CA LEU A 53 -3.33 21.79 11.23
C LEU A 53 -3.22 20.30 11.54
N SER A 54 -4.02 19.86 12.51
CA SER A 54 -4.14 18.50 13.04
C SER A 54 -4.74 17.46 12.05
N VAL A 55 -4.34 17.51 10.77
CA VAL A 55 -4.85 16.61 9.71
C VAL A 55 -3.73 15.93 8.88
N THR A 56 -2.48 16.41 8.93
CA THR A 56 -1.35 15.87 8.15
C THR A 56 -0.46 14.89 8.91
N ARG A 57 -1.04 14.05 9.79
CA ARG A 57 -0.29 13.10 10.62
C ARG A 57 -0.19 11.70 10.01
N ARG A 58 0.11 11.59 8.71
CA ARG A 58 0.24 10.28 8.05
C ARG A 58 1.54 10.20 7.25
N GLN A 59 2.66 10.24 7.96
CA GLN A 59 3.82 9.50 7.51
C GLN A 59 3.62 8.07 7.99
N TRP A 60 3.30 7.16 7.06
CA TRP A 60 2.95 5.79 7.40
C TRP A 60 3.58 4.82 6.43
N TRP A 61 3.88 3.64 6.95
CA TRP A 61 4.39 2.50 6.21
C TRP A 61 3.52 1.30 6.58
N LYS A 62 2.79 0.74 5.63
CA LYS A 62 2.13 -0.55 5.79
C LYS A 62 2.85 -1.56 4.93
N SER A 63 3.34 -2.62 5.55
CA SER A 63 3.73 -3.84 4.85
C SER A 63 2.61 -4.86 5.04
N SER A 64 2.17 -5.48 3.95
CA SER A 64 1.15 -6.52 3.92
C SER A 64 1.63 -7.66 3.04
N SER A 65 1.84 -8.83 3.64
CA SER A 65 2.07 -10.07 2.90
C SER A 65 0.76 -10.82 2.75
N ILE A 66 0.32 -11.04 1.52
CA ILE A 66 -0.90 -11.79 1.21
C ILE A 66 -0.46 -13.18 0.74
N LYS A 67 -0.88 -14.19 1.50
CA LYS A 67 -0.75 -15.61 1.14
C LYS A 67 -2.15 -16.17 1.01
N ASN A 68 -2.54 -16.59 -0.18
CA ASN A 68 -3.81 -17.28 -0.36
C ASN A 68 -3.51 -18.78 -0.42
N ALA A 69 -3.80 -19.52 0.66
CA ALA A 69 -3.56 -20.96 0.69
C ALA A 69 -4.75 -21.69 0.08
N ALA A 70 -4.52 -22.56 -0.90
CA ALA A 70 -5.52 -23.55 -1.29
C ALA A 70 -5.76 -24.50 -0.10
N ARG A 71 -7.04 -24.74 0.19
CA ARG A 71 -7.51 -25.51 1.35
C ARG A 71 -7.36 -27.00 1.14
#